data_AF-A0A974AVS3-F1
#
_entry.id   AF-A0A974AVS3-F1
#
_cell.length_a   1.000
_cell.length_b   1.000
_cell.length_c   1.000
_cell.angle_alpha   90.00
_cell.angle_beta   90.00
_cell.angle_gamma   90.00
#
_symmetry.space_group_name_H-M   'P 1'
#
loop_
_entity.id
_entity.type
_entity.pdbx_description
1 polymer ?
#
loop_
_entity_poly.entity_id
_entity_poly.type
_entity_poly.pdbx_seq_one_letter_code
_entity_poly.pdbx_strand_id
1 'polypeptide(L)'
;MSAHSACWDACIAEAMDPGTSLAEIRSIPLDQPLAARLAQAAEALRAHVDRIGAVMGALHATEGRSGAAGRPGTRPHDRQAGVNAATDAIADLFAPEGDSLRPPPRQLAQLFFGLLFTTSTQESPQDIGPVVDVFLHGALASTG
;
A
#
# COMPACT_ATOMS: atom_id res chain seq x y z
N MET A 1 -29.96 4.42 -15.73
CA MET A 1 -29.07 4.12 -14.59
C MET A 1 -29.94 4.02 -13.34
N SER A 2 -30.19 2.81 -12.86
CA SER A 2 -31.07 2.56 -11.72
C SER A 2 -30.32 2.79 -10.41
N ALA A 3 -30.95 3.37 -9.39
CA ALA A 3 -30.32 3.74 -8.10
C ALA A 3 -29.55 2.59 -7.40
N HIS A 4 -29.88 1.33 -7.70
CA HIS A 4 -29.19 0.14 -7.19
C HIS A 4 -27.74 0.02 -7.68
N SER A 5 -27.44 0.34 -8.95
CA SER A 5 -26.07 0.25 -9.47
C SER A 5 -25.16 1.31 -8.84
N ALA A 6 -25.69 2.51 -8.59
CA ALA A 6 -24.95 3.61 -7.95
C ALA A 6 -24.58 3.30 -6.48
N CYS A 7 -25.47 2.64 -5.73
CA CYS A 7 -25.15 2.21 -4.35
C CYS A 7 -24.07 1.12 -4.35
N TRP A 8 -24.13 0.20 -5.31
CA TRP A 8 -23.15 -0.89 -5.42
C TRP A 8 -21.76 -0.39 -5.81
N ASP A 9 -21.67 0.52 -6.79
CA ASP A 9 -20.41 1.19 -7.16
C ASP A 9 -19.79 1.94 -5.97
N ALA A 10 -20.62 2.61 -5.16
CA ALA A 10 -20.17 3.29 -3.94
C ALA A 10 -19.65 2.31 -2.87
N CYS A 11 -20.33 1.17 -2.67
CA CYS A 11 -19.86 0.12 -1.77
C CYS A 11 -18.51 -0.49 -2.21
N ILE A 12 -18.31 -0.66 -3.52
CA ILE A 12 -17.04 -1.15 -4.07
C ILE A 12 -15.94 -0.11 -3.89
N ALA A 13 -16.24 1.16 -4.18
CA ALA A 13 -15.29 2.26 -3.97
C ALA A 13 -14.86 2.38 -2.50
N GLU A 14 -15.80 2.28 -1.56
CA GLU A 14 -15.52 2.27 -0.12
C GLU A 14 -14.67 1.06 0.29
N ALA A 15 -14.98 -0.14 -0.23
CA ALA A 15 -14.18 -1.34 0.05
C ALA A 15 -12.75 -1.27 -0.51
N MET A 16 -12.53 -0.45 -1.55
CA MET A 16 -11.22 -0.20 -2.15
C MET A 16 -10.50 1.02 -1.52
N ASP A 17 -11.10 1.70 -0.55
CA ASP A 17 -10.49 2.87 0.09
C ASP A 17 -9.26 2.48 0.95
N PRO A 18 -8.11 3.16 0.79
CA PRO A 18 -6.90 2.88 1.57
C PRO A 18 -6.92 3.49 2.98
N GLY A 19 -7.97 4.22 3.37
CA GLY A 19 -8.02 5.04 4.59
C GLY A 19 -7.71 4.28 5.88
N THR A 20 -8.18 3.04 6.01
CA THR A 20 -7.86 2.19 7.18
C THR A 20 -6.36 1.92 7.27
N SER A 21 -5.74 1.46 6.19
CA SER A 21 -4.30 1.16 6.17
C SER A 21 -3.45 2.42 6.31
N LEU A 22 -3.90 3.57 5.77
CA LEU A 22 -3.22 4.85 5.97
C LEU A 22 -3.28 5.31 7.43
N ALA A 23 -4.41 5.09 8.11
CA ALA A 23 -4.54 5.40 9.53
C ALA A 23 -3.62 4.51 10.38
N GLU A 24 -3.55 3.21 10.04
CA GLU A 24 -2.62 2.26 10.69
C GLU A 24 -1.16 2.71 10.53
N ILE A 25 -0.72 3.02 9.30
CA ILE A 25 0.66 3.47 9.02
C ILE A 25 0.99 4.72 9.84
N ARG A 26 0.09 5.71 9.88
CA ARG A 26 0.29 6.96 10.64
C ARG A 26 0.32 6.75 12.15
N SER A 27 -0.23 5.64 12.64
CA SER A 27 -0.23 5.31 14.07
C SER A 27 1.02 4.56 14.55
N ILE A 28 1.91 4.16 13.62
CA ILE A 28 3.14 3.45 13.93
C ILE A 28 4.04 4.31 14.85
N PRO A 29 4.43 3.81 16.03
CA PRO A 29 5.33 4.53 16.93
C PRO A 29 6.69 4.83 16.29
N LEU A 30 7.18 6.07 16.43
CA LEU A 30 8.46 6.51 15.83
C LEU A 30 9.70 6.18 16.70
N ASP A 31 9.50 5.74 17.94
CA ASP A 31 10.55 5.37 18.89
C ASP A 31 11.08 3.94 18.70
N GLN A 32 10.39 3.12 17.91
CA GLN A 32 10.85 1.78 17.56
C GLN A 32 11.85 1.82 16.36
N PRO A 33 12.69 0.79 16.18
CA PRO A 33 13.66 0.74 15.09
C PRO A 33 13.02 0.91 13.71
N LEU A 34 13.71 1.61 12.79
CA LEU A 34 13.21 1.88 11.43
C LEU A 34 12.76 0.61 10.69
N ALA A 35 13.52 -0.49 10.82
CA ALA A 35 13.16 -1.77 10.24
C ALA A 35 11.78 -2.27 10.71
N ALA A 36 11.49 -2.15 12.00
CA ALA A 36 10.20 -2.57 12.56
C ALA A 36 9.05 -1.68 12.05
N ARG A 37 9.29 -0.36 11.90
CA ARG A 37 8.30 0.58 11.34
C ARG A 37 7.98 0.26 9.89
N LEU A 38 8.99 0.00 9.07
CA LEU A 38 8.79 -0.35 7.66
C LEU A 38 8.12 -1.71 7.49
N ALA A 39 8.44 -2.69 8.33
CA ALA A 39 7.76 -3.99 8.34
C ALA A 39 6.26 -3.84 8.68
N GLN A 40 5.92 -3.04 9.69
CA GLN A 40 4.52 -2.77 10.04
C GLN A 40 3.78 -2.02 8.93
N ALA A 41 4.43 -1.03 8.29
CA ALA A 41 3.83 -0.30 7.17
C ALA A 41 3.55 -1.22 5.98
N ALA A 42 4.49 -2.12 5.68
CA ALA A 42 4.32 -3.12 4.64
C ALA A 42 3.18 -4.11 4.93
N GLU A 43 3.04 -4.55 6.17
CA GLU A 43 1.93 -5.41 6.60
C GLU A 43 0.57 -4.71 6.39
N ALA A 44 0.44 -3.46 6.83
CA ALA A 44 -0.77 -2.66 6.65
C ALA A 44 -1.14 -2.48 5.17
N LEU A 45 -0.15 -2.30 4.30
CA LEU A 45 -0.36 -2.19 2.84
C LEU A 45 -0.70 -3.54 2.20
N ARG A 46 -0.07 -4.64 2.61
CA ARG A 46 -0.41 -5.99 2.13
C ARG A 46 -1.84 -6.36 2.50
N ALA A 47 -2.25 -6.09 3.73
CA ALA A 47 -3.63 -6.28 4.17
C ALA A 47 -4.65 -5.48 3.31
N HIS A 48 -4.28 -4.27 2.85
CA HIS A 48 -5.10 -3.52 1.90
C HIS A 48 -5.21 -4.22 0.53
N VAL A 49 -4.08 -4.66 -0.02
CA VAL A 49 -4.04 -5.36 -1.31
C VAL A 49 -4.82 -6.68 -1.25
N ASP A 50 -4.70 -7.44 -0.16
CA ASP A 50 -5.45 -8.69 0.05
C ASP A 50 -6.95 -8.46 0.10
N ARG A 51 -7.40 -7.38 0.79
CA ARG A 51 -8.81 -6.96 0.80
C ARG A 51 -9.30 -6.61 -0.60
N ILE A 52 -8.54 -5.83 -1.37
CA ILE A 52 -8.88 -5.51 -2.75
C ILE A 52 -8.98 -6.79 -3.59
N GLY A 53 -8.02 -7.71 -3.44
CA GLY A 53 -8.00 -8.99 -4.14
C GLY A 53 -9.25 -9.84 -3.84
N ALA A 54 -9.64 -9.93 -2.57
CA ALA A 54 -10.83 -10.66 -2.14
C ALA A 54 -12.12 -10.04 -2.71
N VAL A 55 -12.25 -8.71 -2.67
CA VAL A 55 -13.41 -7.99 -3.23
C VAL A 55 -13.48 -8.20 -4.74
N MET A 56 -12.37 -8.00 -5.46
CA MET A 56 -12.32 -8.21 -6.91
C MET A 56 -12.60 -9.67 -7.28
N GLY A 57 -12.10 -10.64 -6.51
CA GLY A 57 -12.38 -12.06 -6.73
C GLY A 57 -13.86 -12.40 -6.56
N ALA A 58 -14.51 -11.87 -5.52
CA ALA A 58 -15.95 -12.02 -5.32
C ALA A 58 -16.77 -11.39 -6.46
N LEU A 59 -16.39 -10.20 -6.93
CA LEU A 59 -17.03 -9.52 -8.07
C LEU A 59 -16.96 -10.39 -9.33
N HIS A 60 -15.77 -10.92 -9.68
CA HIS A 60 -15.62 -11.81 -10.84
C HIS A 60 -16.46 -13.09 -10.71
N ALA A 61 -16.59 -13.66 -9.50
CA ALA A 61 -17.44 -14.83 -9.26
C ALA A 61 -18.94 -14.53 -9.47
N THR A 62 -19.38 -13.29 -9.22
CA THR A 62 -20.76 -12.85 -9.46
C THR A 62 -21.03 -12.50 -10.93
N GLU A 63 -20.05 -11.93 -11.63
CA GLU A 63 -20.14 -11.57 -13.07
C GLU A 63 -20.06 -12.80 -13.99
N GLY A 64 -19.43 -13.90 -13.56
CA GLY A 64 -19.40 -15.18 -14.29
C GLY A 64 -20.78 -15.81 -14.56
N ARG A 65 -21.87 -15.22 -14.07
CA ARG A 65 -23.26 -15.65 -14.31
C ARG A 65 -24.08 -14.69 -15.17
N SER A 66 -23.55 -13.51 -15.52
CA SER A 66 -24.18 -12.56 -16.45
C SER A 66 -23.09 -11.65 -17.04
N GLY A 67 -22.84 -11.80 -18.34
CA GLY A 67 -21.63 -11.36 -19.01
C GLY A 67 -21.24 -9.88 -18.83
N ALA A 68 -19.92 -9.67 -18.76
CA ALA A 68 -19.15 -8.51 -19.19
C ALA A 68 -19.88 -7.16 -19.16
N ALA A 69 -20.11 -6.62 -17.96
CA ALA A 69 -20.48 -5.22 -17.79
C ALA A 69 -19.48 -4.54 -16.85
N GLY A 70 -18.49 -3.86 -17.45
CA GLY A 70 -17.74 -2.73 -16.89
C GLY A 70 -17.18 -2.89 -15.48
N ARG A 71 -15.86 -3.12 -15.38
CA ARG A 71 -15.09 -2.90 -14.15
C ARG A 71 -15.53 -1.58 -13.48
N PRO A 72 -15.94 -1.58 -12.20
CA PRO A 72 -16.10 -0.35 -11.44
C PRO A 72 -14.73 0.29 -11.33
N GLY A 73 -14.47 1.28 -12.19
CA GLY A 73 -13.18 1.93 -12.27
C GLY A 73 -13.07 2.99 -11.20
N THR A 74 -12.33 2.75 -10.12
CA THR A 74 -11.63 3.83 -9.41
C THR A 74 -10.96 4.70 -10.47
N ARG A 75 -11.28 5.99 -10.51
CA ARG A 75 -10.77 6.89 -11.54
C ARG A 75 -9.24 6.94 -11.42
N PRO A 76 -8.49 7.08 -12.53
CA PRO A 76 -7.03 7.15 -12.48
C PRO A 76 -6.48 8.21 -11.50
N HIS A 77 -7.22 9.32 -11.36
CA HIS A 77 -6.91 10.38 -10.41
C HIS A 77 -6.99 9.93 -8.94
N ASP A 78 -8.02 9.17 -8.57
CA ASP A 78 -8.25 8.71 -7.20
C ASP A 78 -7.20 7.67 -6.80
N ARG A 79 -6.81 6.82 -7.75
CA ARG A 79 -5.69 5.90 -7.58
C ARG A 79 -4.37 6.63 -7.33
N GLN A 80 -4.08 7.67 -8.11
CA GLN A 80 -2.84 8.45 -7.93
C GLN A 80 -2.83 9.19 -6.58
N ALA A 81 -3.97 9.74 -6.15
CA ALA A 81 -4.12 10.37 -4.85
C ALA A 81 -3.86 9.38 -3.71
N GLY A 82 -4.38 8.15 -3.79
CA GLY A 82 -4.11 7.08 -2.83
C GLY A 82 -2.63 6.70 -2.76
N VAL A 83 -1.96 6.56 -3.92
CA VAL A 83 -0.52 6.28 -3.99
C VAL A 83 0.31 7.41 -3.34
N ASN A 84 -0.04 8.66 -3.60
CA ASN A 84 0.63 9.81 -2.99
C ASN A 84 0.43 9.81 -1.47
N ALA A 85 -0.79 9.58 -0.99
CA ALA A 85 -1.09 9.53 0.44
C ALA A 85 -0.35 8.40 1.17
N ALA A 86 -0.22 7.22 0.54
CA ALA A 86 0.56 6.10 1.07
C ALA A 86 2.06 6.42 1.09
N THR A 87 2.57 7.03 0.02
CA THR A 87 3.97 7.48 -0.06
C THR A 87 4.30 8.48 1.04
N ASP A 88 3.44 9.47 1.25
CA ASP A 88 3.66 10.51 2.25
C ASP A 88 3.58 9.91 3.67
N ALA A 89 2.61 9.02 3.94
CA ALA A 89 2.51 8.32 5.23
C ALA A 89 3.74 7.44 5.55
N ILE A 90 4.31 6.78 4.54
CA ILE A 90 5.57 6.03 4.70
C ILE A 90 6.75 6.99 4.91
N ALA A 91 6.80 8.11 4.19
CA ALA A 91 7.88 9.09 4.32
C ALA A 91 7.98 9.66 5.74
N ASP A 92 6.83 9.89 6.39
CA ASP A 92 6.77 10.37 7.78
C ASP A 92 7.43 9.39 8.77
N LEU A 93 7.45 8.08 8.46
CA LEU A 93 8.12 7.08 9.29
C LEU A 93 9.65 7.26 9.34
N PHE A 94 10.25 7.98 8.40
CA PHE A 94 11.69 8.23 8.39
C PHE A 94 12.10 9.50 9.16
N ALA A 95 11.15 10.23 9.75
CA ALA A 95 11.42 11.53 10.38
C ALA A 95 12.58 11.49 11.40
N PRO A 96 12.71 10.48 12.29
CA PRO A 96 13.82 10.42 13.25
C PRO A 96 15.20 10.22 12.61
N GLU A 97 15.27 9.60 11.43
CA GLU A 97 16.54 9.30 10.75
C GLU A 97 16.96 10.39 9.77
N GLY A 98 16.21 11.50 9.63
CA GLY A 98 16.36 12.48 8.56
C GLY A 98 17.80 12.88 8.21
N ASP A 99 18.65 13.14 9.22
CA ASP A 99 20.05 13.56 9.02
C ASP A 99 20.99 12.43 8.59
N SER A 100 20.58 11.17 8.74
CA SER A 100 21.35 9.96 8.41
C SER A 100 20.96 9.31 7.08
N LEU A 101 19.85 9.75 6.47
CA LEU A 101 19.36 9.21 5.21
C LEU A 101 20.21 9.70 4.05
N ARG A 102 20.52 8.79 3.11
CA ARG A 102 21.26 9.17 1.91
C ARG A 102 20.33 9.81 0.86
N PRO A 103 19.15 9.25 0.55
CA PRO A 103 18.13 9.95 -0.23
C PRO A 103 17.08 10.63 0.67
N PRO A 104 16.31 11.61 0.16
CA PRO A 104 15.20 12.20 0.89
C PRO A 104 14.13 11.16 1.29
N PRO A 105 13.46 11.31 2.46
CA PRO A 105 12.42 10.40 2.95
C PRO A 105 11.38 10.00 1.92
N ARG A 106 10.86 10.97 1.16
CA ARG A 106 9.83 10.72 0.16
C ARG A 106 10.32 9.87 -1.02
N GLN A 107 11.59 10.02 -1.40
CA GLN A 107 12.19 9.20 -2.44
C GLN A 107 12.37 7.75 -1.94
N LEU A 108 12.81 7.59 -0.68
CA LEU A 108 12.88 6.27 -0.03
C LEU A 108 11.50 5.61 0.04
N ALA A 109 10.46 6.35 0.42
CA ALA A 109 9.10 5.86 0.46
C ALA A 109 8.60 5.37 -0.92
N GLN A 110 8.89 6.10 -1.99
CA GLN A 110 8.55 5.70 -3.36
C GLN A 110 9.26 4.39 -3.77
N LEU A 111 10.55 4.28 -3.46
CA LEU A 111 11.33 3.06 -3.74
C LEU A 111 10.81 1.86 -2.95
N PHE A 112 10.54 2.06 -1.65
CA PHE A 112 9.97 1.03 -0.79
C PHE A 112 8.60 0.58 -1.29
N PHE A 113 7.72 1.52 -1.65
CA PHE A 113 6.40 1.22 -2.18
C PHE A 113 6.47 0.43 -3.50
N GLY A 114 7.39 0.78 -4.40
CA GLY A 114 7.65 0.03 -5.63
C GLY A 114 8.12 -1.41 -5.36
N LEU A 115 9.02 -1.58 -4.38
CA LEU A 115 9.52 -2.89 -3.96
C LEU A 115 8.37 -3.77 -3.41
N LEU A 116 7.54 -3.23 -2.51
CA LEU A 116 6.37 -3.94 -1.99
C LEU A 116 5.45 -4.42 -3.11
N PHE A 117 5.17 -3.56 -4.09
CA PHE A 117 4.32 -3.91 -5.23
C PHE A 117 4.91 -5.08 -6.03
N THR A 118 6.21 -5.07 -6.32
CA THR A 118 6.87 -6.18 -7.05
C THR A 118 6.86 -7.51 -6.28
N THR A 119 6.95 -7.46 -4.94
CA THR A 119 6.89 -8.68 -4.11
C THR A 119 5.46 -9.21 -3.97
N SER A 120 4.44 -8.36 -4.08
CA SER A 120 3.03 -8.74 -3.96
C SER A 120 2.50 -9.58 -5.12
N THR A 121 3.15 -9.54 -6.29
CA THR A 121 2.74 -10.31 -7.47
C THR A 121 3.33 -11.72 -7.49
N GLN A 122 4.11 -12.10 -6.48
CA GLN A 122 4.73 -13.42 -6.38
C GLN A 122 3.71 -14.45 -5.86
N GLU A 123 3.82 -15.70 -6.33
CA GLU A 123 2.88 -16.78 -5.96
C GLU A 123 2.98 -17.21 -4.49
N SER A 124 4.07 -16.86 -3.79
CA SER A 124 4.28 -17.17 -2.38
C SER A 124 4.56 -15.89 -1.59
N PRO A 125 3.90 -15.68 -0.43
CA PRO A 125 4.17 -14.55 0.43
C PRO A 125 5.64 -14.54 0.84
N GLN A 126 6.36 -13.49 0.47
CA GLN A 126 7.72 -13.30 0.96
C GLN A 126 7.70 -12.72 2.37
N ASP A 127 8.58 -13.26 3.23
CA ASP A 127 8.93 -12.62 4.49
C ASP A 127 9.41 -11.19 4.21
N ILE A 128 8.78 -10.24 4.90
CA ILE A 128 9.07 -8.81 4.72
C ILE A 128 10.39 -8.41 5.37
N GLY A 129 10.85 -9.15 6.38
CA GLY A 129 12.08 -8.86 7.11
C GLY A 129 13.30 -8.76 6.18
N PRO A 130 13.61 -9.78 5.38
CA PRO A 130 14.72 -9.74 4.42
C PRO A 130 14.59 -8.63 3.37
N VAL A 131 13.37 -8.31 2.93
CA VAL A 131 13.11 -7.25 1.95
C VAL A 131 13.43 -5.87 2.54
N VAL A 132 12.97 -5.62 3.78
CA VAL A 132 13.27 -4.39 4.53
C VAL A 132 14.76 -4.29 4.82
N ASP A 133 15.41 -5.39 5.19
CA ASP A 133 16.84 -5.41 5.49
C ASP A 133 17.67 -4.99 4.27
N VAL A 134 17.44 -5.62 3.11
CA VAL A 134 18.12 -5.27 1.84
C VAL A 134 17.86 -3.80 1.47
N PHE A 135 16.63 -3.33 1.64
CA PHE A 135 16.27 -1.93 1.37
C PHE A 135 17.06 -0.97 2.27
N LEU A 136 17.16 -1.24 3.56
CA LEU A 136 17.85 -0.38 4.53
C LEU A 136 19.36 -0.34 4.31
N HIS A 137 19.97 -1.45 3.86
CA HIS A 137 21.39 -1.47 3.49
C HIS A 137 21.72 -0.51 2.34
N GLY A 138 20.76 -0.23 1.44
CA GLY A 138 20.91 0.78 0.38
C GLY A 138 20.46 2.19 0.79
N ALA A 139 19.61 2.31 1.82
CA ALA A 139 19.02 3.57 2.26
C ALA A 139 19.91 4.35 3.24
N LEU A 140 20.65 3.65 4.09
CA LEU A 140 21.53 4.25 5.10
C LEU A 140 22.83 4.73 4.45
N ALA A 141 23.31 5.91 4.84
CA ALA A 141 24.66 6.32 4.50
C ALA A 141 25.64 5.33 5.15
N SER A 142 26.50 4.70 4.36
CA SER A 142 27.57 3.84 4.88
C SER A 142 28.39 4.67 5.85
N THR A 143 28.37 4.33 7.15
CA THR A 143 29.36 4.86 8.08
C THR A 143 30.68 4.21 7.66
N GLY A 144 31.53 4.99 6.98
CA GLY A 144 32.95 4.66 6.83
C GLY A 144 33.66 4.81 8.15
#